data_AF-A0A7J9DUL6-F1
#
_entry.id   AF-A0A7J9DUL6-F1
#
_cell.length_a   1.000
_cell.length_b   1.000
_cell.length_c   1.000
_cell.angle_alpha   90.00
_cell.angle_beta   90.00
_cell.angle_gamma   90.00
#
_symmetry.space_group_name_H-M   'P 1'
#
loop_
_entity.id
_entity.type
_entity.pdbx_description
1 polymer ?
#
loop_
_entity_poly.entity_id
_entity_poly.type
_entity_poly.pdbx_seq_one_letter_code
_entity_poly.pdbx_strand_id
1 'polypeptide(L)'
;MELGNGDDGVTSSASPTSAMASVLPLASVSQQPYVSELLSFTLDRLHKEPELLRVDAERIQRQMQEVAVGNYRAFISAADALVAIKEELSSIDKHLESLITEIPSLTSGCTEFIESAEQILEKRKMNQTLLSNHSTLLDLLEIPQLMDTCVRNGNYDEALDLEAFVCKLSTMHPNIPVIQALAQEVRQTTQSLLSQLLQKLRSNIQLPECLRIIGYLRRIGVFSEYEMRLQFLRCRETWLTGILEDLDQRNAYEAVLNLFSKNMNTAVENFQLVLDSHRWVPLPAVGFSAASISEESQEDVTPPSYLMEHPPLAVFVNGVSAAMNELRPCAPVSLKNVLSQELIKGLQAVSDSLLRYNATRMLRENESGLFLSLCRAFIEVVFPHCATCFGRCYPGGAALIMDAKNLYEGLGRLLTISSTKEPPKPVGNGEEKTASGNGDLPSQPVVENGIEPTVDNAADEKEQNSPALHTDEKKVGETS
;
A
#
# COMPACT_ATOMS: atom_id res chain seq x y z
N MET A 1 40.05 -32.41 36.97
CA MET A 1 41.37 -32.81 37.52
C MET A 1 42.25 -33.13 36.34
N GLU A 2 43.40 -32.47 36.22
CA GLU A 2 44.67 -33.12 35.86
C GLU A 2 45.78 -32.13 36.21
N LEU A 3 46.60 -32.51 37.19
CA LEU A 3 47.76 -31.74 37.64
C LEU A 3 48.98 -32.35 36.95
N GLY A 4 49.64 -31.58 36.10
CA GLY A 4 50.85 -32.00 35.40
C GLY A 4 52.12 -31.55 36.12
N ASN A 5 53.00 -32.53 36.37
CA ASN A 5 54.44 -32.42 36.68
C ASN A 5 54.85 -31.67 37.97
N GLY A 6 55.90 -32.07 38.69
CA GLY A 6 56.81 -33.23 38.51
C GLY A 6 58.26 -32.86 38.87
N ASP A 7 58.97 -33.79 39.50
CA ASP A 7 60.43 -33.77 39.77
C ASP A 7 60.98 -32.63 40.69
N ASP A 8 62.07 -32.81 41.46
CA ASP A 8 62.98 -33.95 41.67
C ASP A 8 63.72 -33.79 43.04
N GLY A 9 64.60 -34.73 43.41
CA GLY A 9 65.87 -34.33 44.06
C GLY A 9 66.03 -34.51 45.58
N VAL A 10 66.16 -35.77 45.98
CA VAL A 10 66.89 -36.26 47.19
C VAL A 10 67.99 -35.35 47.76
N THR A 11 68.07 -35.20 49.09
CA THR A 11 69.36 -35.35 49.82
C THR A 11 69.20 -35.67 51.31
N SER A 12 69.97 -36.66 51.76
CA SER A 12 70.12 -37.08 53.16
C SER A 12 71.16 -36.23 53.88
N SER A 13 70.92 -35.91 55.15
CA SER A 13 71.99 -35.63 56.11
C SER A 13 71.56 -35.99 57.54
N ALA A 14 71.69 -37.27 57.88
CA ALA A 14 71.66 -37.72 59.27
C ALA A 14 73.04 -37.53 59.92
N SER A 15 73.07 -37.13 61.20
CA SER A 15 74.27 -37.13 62.03
C SER A 15 73.91 -37.50 63.48
N PRO A 16 74.81 -38.16 64.25
CA PRO A 16 74.40 -39.36 64.96
C PRO A 16 74.70 -39.39 66.47
N THR A 17 73.72 -39.82 67.28
CA THR A 17 73.92 -40.13 68.71
C THR A 17 72.93 -41.18 69.23
N SER A 18 73.06 -42.44 68.79
CA SER A 18 72.69 -43.61 69.61
C SER A 18 73.35 -44.90 69.10
N ALA A 19 74.68 -44.92 69.13
CA ALA A 19 75.44 -46.15 68.93
C ALA A 19 75.69 -46.82 70.29
N MET A 20 74.85 -47.78 70.67
CA MET A 20 75.19 -49.00 71.44
C MET A 20 73.92 -49.76 71.88
N ALA A 21 73.40 -50.60 70.99
CA ALA A 21 72.59 -51.76 71.35
C ALA A 21 72.89 -52.87 70.33
N SER A 22 73.76 -53.81 70.71
CA SER A 22 74.26 -54.87 69.83
C SER A 22 73.13 -55.84 69.45
N VAL A 23 72.82 -55.92 68.15
CA VAL A 23 71.85 -56.87 67.59
C VAL A 23 72.36 -58.30 67.73
N LEU A 24 71.64 -59.15 68.47
CA LEU A 24 71.81 -60.60 68.42
C LEU A 24 70.98 -61.15 67.23
N PRO A 25 71.56 -61.82 66.21
CA PRO A 25 70.88 -62.06 64.92
C PRO A 25 69.82 -63.18 64.89
N LEU A 26 69.17 -63.54 66.01
CA LEU A 26 68.45 -64.82 66.15
C LEU A 26 66.92 -64.76 66.33
N ALA A 27 66.26 -63.59 66.31
CA ALA A 27 64.80 -63.51 66.48
C ALA A 27 64.12 -62.33 65.75
N SER A 28 62.89 -62.55 65.27
CA SER A 28 62.06 -61.55 64.60
C SER A 28 61.61 -60.42 65.55
N VAL A 29 61.24 -59.25 65.01
CA VAL A 29 60.92 -58.03 65.80
C VAL A 29 59.87 -58.29 66.89
N SER A 30 58.84 -59.08 66.61
CA SER A 30 57.78 -59.43 67.56
C SER A 30 58.22 -60.38 68.69
N GLN A 31 59.35 -61.05 68.52
CA GLN A 31 59.92 -62.01 69.50
C GLN A 31 61.05 -61.40 70.34
N GLN A 32 61.55 -60.22 69.97
CA GLN A 32 62.59 -59.48 70.71
C GLN A 32 62.28 -59.30 72.21
N PRO A 33 61.03 -58.97 72.65
CA PRO A 33 60.75 -58.79 74.08
C PRO A 33 60.94 -60.11 74.86
N TYR A 34 60.42 -61.21 74.32
CA TYR A 34 60.52 -62.53 74.93
C TYR A 34 61.97 -63.03 75.01
N VAL A 35 62.78 -62.78 73.97
CA VAL A 35 64.22 -63.09 73.98
C VAL A 35 64.99 -62.25 75.00
N SER A 36 64.62 -60.98 75.18
CA SER A 36 65.22 -60.14 76.22
C SER A 36 64.86 -60.61 77.65
N GLU A 37 63.65 -61.12 77.84
CA GLU A 37 63.21 -61.72 79.10
C GLU A 37 63.96 -63.04 79.37
N LEU A 38 64.14 -63.88 78.36
CA LEU A 38 64.89 -65.14 78.42
C LEU A 38 66.33 -64.96 78.89
N LEU A 39 67.00 -63.88 78.45
CA LEU A 39 68.36 -63.51 78.85
C LEU A 39 68.46 -62.99 80.30
N SER A 40 67.33 -62.65 80.93
CA SER A 40 67.27 -62.19 82.33
C SER A 40 67.08 -63.34 83.34
N PHE A 41 66.84 -64.56 82.87
CA PHE A 41 66.52 -65.71 83.73
C PHE A 41 67.77 -66.41 84.27
N THR A 42 67.67 -66.92 85.50
CA THR A 42 68.69 -67.80 86.09
C THR A 42 68.70 -69.17 85.42
N LEU A 43 69.85 -69.84 85.43
CA LEU A 43 70.08 -71.09 84.67
C LEU A 43 69.06 -72.20 84.98
N ASP A 44 68.62 -72.32 86.24
CA ASP A 44 67.60 -73.29 86.68
C ASP A 44 66.20 -72.98 86.12
N ARG A 45 65.84 -71.68 85.99
CA ARG A 45 64.59 -71.25 85.36
C ARG A 45 64.64 -71.45 83.84
N LEU A 46 65.76 -71.09 83.20
CA LEU A 46 65.97 -71.30 81.77
C LEU A 46 65.89 -72.79 81.37
N HIS A 47 66.33 -73.70 82.23
CA HIS A 47 66.22 -75.15 82.00
C HIS A 47 64.77 -75.67 82.09
N LYS A 48 63.90 -75.00 82.87
CA LYS A 48 62.48 -75.37 83.03
C LYS A 48 61.55 -74.65 82.05
N GLU A 49 61.99 -73.54 81.49
CA GLU A 49 61.24 -72.71 80.53
C GLU A 49 60.64 -73.50 79.34
N PRO A 50 61.34 -74.45 78.67
CA PRO A 50 60.76 -75.20 77.55
C PRO A 50 59.56 -76.06 77.95
N GLU A 51 59.60 -76.63 79.16
CA GLU A 51 58.51 -77.43 79.70
C GLU A 51 57.36 -76.55 80.18
N LEU A 52 57.66 -75.35 80.71
CA LEU A 52 56.66 -74.35 81.06
C LEU A 52 55.91 -73.86 79.82
N LEU A 53 56.64 -73.53 78.75
CA LEU A 53 56.07 -73.19 77.43
C LEU A 53 55.24 -74.33 76.85
N ARG A 54 55.69 -75.59 76.97
CA ARG A 54 54.93 -76.75 76.49
C ARG A 54 53.59 -76.88 77.22
N VAL A 55 53.60 -76.76 78.55
CA VAL A 55 52.40 -76.81 79.38
C VAL A 55 51.47 -75.62 79.10
N ASP A 56 52.01 -74.41 78.91
CA ASP A 56 51.22 -73.23 78.58
C ASP A 56 50.64 -73.30 77.15
N ALA A 57 51.38 -73.84 76.19
CA ALA A 57 50.87 -74.10 74.83
C ALA A 57 49.76 -75.15 74.83
N GLU A 58 49.93 -76.26 75.58
CA GLU A 58 48.88 -77.27 75.76
C GLU A 58 47.65 -76.71 76.50
N ARG A 59 47.84 -75.80 77.48
CA ARG A 59 46.74 -75.08 78.14
C ARG A 59 45.99 -74.19 77.15
N ILE A 60 46.71 -73.37 76.38
CA ILE A 60 46.11 -72.47 75.39
C ILE A 60 45.40 -73.27 74.29
N GLN A 61 45.97 -74.40 73.84
CA GLN A 61 45.34 -75.26 72.86
C GLN A 61 44.05 -75.89 73.39
N ARG A 62 44.02 -76.34 74.65
CA ARG A 62 42.80 -76.84 75.30
C ARG A 62 41.76 -75.73 75.49
N GLN A 63 42.16 -74.54 75.94
CA GLN A 63 41.26 -73.39 76.06
C GLN A 63 40.68 -72.96 74.70
N MET A 64 41.50 -72.96 73.65
CA MET A 64 41.04 -72.69 72.28
C MET A 64 40.06 -73.78 71.79
N GLN A 65 40.31 -75.05 72.11
CA GLN A 65 39.39 -76.16 71.81
C GLN A 65 38.07 -76.03 72.60
N GLU A 66 38.10 -75.72 73.90
CA GLU A 66 36.89 -75.48 74.70
C GLU A 66 36.10 -74.28 74.19
N VAL A 67 36.76 -73.18 73.83
CA VAL A 67 36.08 -72.00 73.27
C VAL A 67 35.50 -72.29 71.88
N ALA A 68 36.22 -73.05 71.03
CA ALA A 68 35.74 -73.46 69.71
C ALA A 68 34.56 -74.45 69.80
N VAL A 69 34.62 -75.43 70.71
CA VAL A 69 33.55 -76.42 70.95
C VAL A 69 32.36 -75.80 71.70
N GLY A 70 32.59 -74.82 72.58
CA GLY A 70 31.53 -74.07 73.25
C GLY A 70 30.78 -73.13 72.31
N ASN A 71 31.49 -72.50 71.37
CA ASN A 71 30.93 -71.48 70.47
C ASN A 71 30.83 -71.91 69.00
N TYR A 72 30.90 -73.21 68.68
CA TYR A 72 30.88 -73.72 67.30
C TYR A 72 29.70 -73.19 66.48
N ARG A 73 28.53 -72.95 67.11
CA ARG A 73 27.37 -72.34 66.46
C ARG A 73 27.62 -70.91 65.97
N ALA A 74 28.38 -70.11 66.72
CA ALA A 74 28.75 -68.77 66.28
C ALA A 74 29.70 -68.82 65.06
N PHE A 75 30.62 -69.79 65.03
CA PHE A 75 31.48 -70.02 63.86
C PHE A 75 30.70 -70.51 62.64
N ILE A 76 29.72 -71.40 62.81
CA ILE A 76 28.82 -71.84 61.72
C ILE A 76 27.98 -70.66 61.23
N SER A 77 27.30 -69.91 62.11
CA SER A 77 26.50 -68.75 61.69
C SER A 77 27.34 -67.64 61.04
N ALA A 78 28.61 -67.47 61.44
CA ALA A 78 29.54 -66.57 60.76
C ALA A 78 29.94 -67.09 59.37
N ALA A 79 30.13 -68.40 59.20
CA ALA A 79 30.41 -69.03 57.91
C ALA A 79 29.19 -68.96 56.97
N ASP A 80 27.99 -69.25 57.47
CA ASP A 80 26.73 -69.13 56.72
C ASP A 80 26.48 -67.68 56.29
N ALA A 81 26.72 -66.70 57.17
CA ALA A 81 26.65 -65.29 56.83
C ALA A 81 27.70 -64.88 55.78
N LEU A 82 28.92 -65.42 55.85
CA LEU A 82 29.95 -65.21 54.83
C LEU A 82 29.56 -65.79 53.46
N VAL A 83 28.88 -66.94 53.44
CA VAL A 83 28.34 -67.53 52.20
C VAL A 83 27.21 -66.66 51.64
N ALA A 84 26.24 -66.25 52.47
CA ALA A 84 25.16 -65.37 52.05
C ALA A 84 25.66 -64.03 51.52
N ILE A 85 26.64 -63.40 52.18
CA ILE A 85 27.29 -62.15 51.71
C ILE A 85 27.98 -62.37 50.36
N LYS A 86 28.61 -63.53 50.14
CA LYS A 86 29.25 -63.87 48.87
C LYS A 86 28.23 -64.06 47.74
N GLU A 87 27.08 -64.67 48.02
CA GLU A 87 25.99 -64.83 47.06
C GLU A 87 25.36 -63.48 46.72
N GLU A 88 25.05 -62.64 47.70
CA GLU A 88 24.53 -61.28 47.51
C GLU A 88 25.53 -60.39 46.75
N LEU A 89 26.83 -60.48 47.05
CA LEU A 89 27.86 -59.77 46.29
C LEU A 89 27.86 -60.20 44.81
N SER A 90 27.69 -61.49 44.52
CA SER A 90 27.56 -61.99 43.15
C SER A 90 26.23 -61.60 42.47
N SER A 91 25.20 -61.30 43.26
CA SER A 91 23.94 -60.74 42.77
C SER A 91 24.12 -59.28 42.39
N ILE A 92 24.75 -58.48 43.25
CA ILE A 92 25.08 -57.07 43.00
C ILE A 92 25.96 -56.94 41.76
N ASP A 93 26.97 -57.79 41.60
CA ASP A 93 27.89 -57.80 40.45
C ASP A 93 27.12 -57.97 39.12
N LYS A 94 26.18 -58.94 39.06
CA LYS A 94 25.31 -59.16 37.89
C LYS A 94 24.36 -57.99 37.61
N HIS A 95 23.80 -57.36 38.64
CA HIS A 95 22.96 -56.17 38.46
C HIS A 95 23.79 -54.97 37.98
N LEU A 96 25.04 -54.86 38.43
CA LEU A 96 25.97 -53.83 37.98
C LEU A 96 26.38 -54.07 36.52
N GLU A 97 26.71 -55.29 36.11
CA GLU A 97 26.97 -55.64 34.70
C GLU A 97 25.77 -55.35 33.81
N SER A 98 24.55 -55.71 34.25
CA SER A 98 23.31 -55.40 33.54
C SER A 98 23.12 -53.89 33.36
N LEU A 99 23.31 -53.10 34.43
CA LEU A 99 23.24 -51.63 34.37
C LEU A 99 24.32 -51.03 33.46
N ILE A 100 25.55 -51.55 33.51
CA ILE A 100 26.65 -51.15 32.60
C ILE A 100 26.32 -51.47 31.14
N THR A 101 25.53 -52.52 30.88
CA THR A 101 25.11 -52.93 29.53
C THR A 101 23.96 -52.06 29.00
N GLU A 102 23.03 -51.62 29.86
CA GLU A 102 21.87 -50.81 29.47
C GLU A 102 22.10 -49.29 29.52
N ILE A 103 23.08 -48.79 30.28
CA ILE A 103 23.44 -47.35 30.25
C ILE A 103 23.80 -46.88 28.82
N PRO A 104 24.58 -47.61 28.01
CA PRO A 104 24.82 -47.27 26.61
C PRO A 104 23.56 -47.23 25.73
N SER A 105 22.62 -48.18 25.90
CA SER A 105 21.38 -48.22 25.12
C SER A 105 20.50 -47.01 25.43
N LEU A 106 20.35 -46.67 26.72
CA LEU A 106 19.66 -45.48 27.19
C LEU A 106 20.35 -44.19 26.72
N THR A 107 21.69 -44.13 26.78
CA THR A 107 22.46 -42.97 26.34
C THR A 107 22.26 -42.72 24.84
N SER A 108 22.30 -43.78 24.01
CA SER A 108 22.04 -43.70 22.57
C SER A 108 20.62 -43.20 22.28
N GLY A 109 19.62 -43.74 22.98
CA GLY A 109 18.23 -43.29 22.85
C GLY A 109 18.03 -41.82 23.29
N CYS A 110 18.74 -41.38 24.33
CA CYS A 110 18.76 -39.98 24.74
C CYS A 110 19.41 -39.07 23.68
N THR A 111 20.51 -39.49 23.04
CA THR A 111 21.13 -38.69 21.96
C THR A 111 20.25 -38.62 20.72
N GLU A 112 19.65 -39.74 20.27
CA GLU A 112 18.69 -39.74 19.15
C GLU A 112 17.45 -38.89 19.44
N PHE A 113 16.96 -38.91 20.68
CA PHE A 113 15.86 -38.05 21.12
C PHE A 113 16.25 -36.56 21.09
N ILE A 114 17.46 -36.20 21.55
CA ILE A 114 17.95 -34.81 21.51
C ILE A 114 18.08 -34.33 20.07
N GLU A 115 18.72 -35.09 19.17
CA GLU A 115 18.82 -34.72 17.75
C GLU A 115 17.44 -34.57 17.10
N SER A 116 16.51 -35.49 17.39
CA SER A 116 15.13 -35.42 16.89
C SER A 116 14.38 -34.20 17.44
N ALA A 117 14.56 -33.88 18.72
CA ALA A 117 13.95 -32.72 19.37
C ALA A 117 14.50 -31.42 18.81
N GLU A 118 15.80 -31.32 18.55
CA GLU A 118 16.44 -30.16 17.92
C GLU A 118 15.90 -29.92 16.50
N GLN A 119 15.79 -30.97 15.67
CA GLN A 119 15.17 -30.85 14.34
C GLN A 119 13.70 -30.38 14.40
N ILE A 120 12.94 -30.84 15.40
CA ILE A 120 11.53 -30.42 15.60
C ILE A 120 11.48 -28.95 16.07
N LEU A 121 12.37 -28.55 16.99
CA LEU A 121 12.49 -27.17 17.46
C LEU A 121 12.90 -26.21 16.35
N GLU A 122 13.83 -26.60 15.48
CA GLU A 122 14.26 -25.80 14.33
C GLU A 122 13.13 -25.65 13.30
N LYS A 123 12.43 -26.73 12.95
CA LYS A 123 11.23 -26.68 12.09
C LYS A 123 10.13 -25.81 12.70
N ARG A 124 9.90 -25.91 14.01
CA ARG A 124 8.92 -25.09 14.73
C ARG A 124 9.31 -23.61 14.74
N LYS A 125 10.60 -23.30 14.94
CA LYS A 125 11.16 -21.94 14.87
C LYS A 125 10.96 -21.34 13.48
N MET A 126 11.31 -22.07 12.42
CA MET A 126 11.06 -21.65 11.03
C MET A 126 9.57 -21.37 10.77
N ASN A 127 8.68 -22.28 11.18
CA ASN A 127 7.23 -22.10 11.03
C ASN A 127 6.70 -20.89 11.83
N GLN A 128 7.25 -20.63 13.02
CA GLN A 128 6.86 -19.47 13.83
C GLN A 128 7.34 -18.15 13.22
N THR A 129 8.54 -18.13 12.62
CA THR A 129 9.04 -16.98 11.84
C THR A 129 8.23 -16.78 10.55
N LEU A 130 7.79 -17.85 9.88
CA LEU A 130 6.89 -17.75 8.73
C LEU A 130 5.53 -17.15 9.15
N LEU A 131 4.94 -17.64 10.25
CA LEU A 131 3.67 -17.14 10.76
C LEU A 131 3.74 -15.67 11.17
N SER A 132 4.84 -15.22 11.80
CA SER A 132 5.02 -13.82 12.19
C SER A 132 5.17 -12.87 10.99
N ASN A 133 5.62 -13.37 9.84
CA ASN A 133 5.79 -12.59 8.61
C ASN A 133 4.77 -12.96 7.52
N HIS A 134 3.73 -13.73 7.83
CA HIS A 134 2.83 -14.25 6.80
C HIS A 134 2.03 -13.15 6.10
N SER A 135 1.70 -12.04 6.79
CA SER A 135 0.96 -10.92 6.23
C SER A 135 1.80 -10.18 5.19
N THR A 136 3.05 -9.84 5.50
CA THR A 136 3.96 -9.17 4.55
C THR A 136 4.32 -10.06 3.36
N LEU A 137 4.31 -11.38 3.56
CA LEU A 137 4.50 -12.35 2.49
C LEU A 137 3.24 -12.49 1.60
N LEU A 138 2.03 -12.35 2.19
CA LEU A 138 0.78 -12.26 1.44
C LEU A 138 0.72 -10.95 0.63
N ASP A 139 0.99 -9.80 1.26
CA ASP A 139 1.04 -8.48 0.60
C ASP A 139 1.96 -8.51 -0.63
N LEU A 140 3.10 -9.20 -0.55
CA LEU A 140 4.05 -9.38 -1.64
C LEU A 140 3.50 -10.26 -2.78
N LEU A 141 2.73 -11.29 -2.45
CA LEU A 141 2.10 -12.20 -3.42
C LEU A 141 0.84 -11.60 -4.06
N GLU A 142 0.21 -10.61 -3.44
CA GLU A 142 -0.96 -9.90 -3.99
C GLU A 142 -0.60 -8.81 -5.00
N ILE A 143 0.68 -8.42 -5.12
CA ILE A 143 1.16 -7.38 -6.06
C ILE A 143 0.67 -7.57 -7.51
N PRO A 144 0.68 -8.78 -8.13
CA PRO A 144 0.22 -8.94 -9.51
C PRO A 144 -1.28 -8.65 -9.64
N GLN A 145 -2.09 -9.05 -8.66
CA GLN A 145 -3.54 -8.82 -8.64
C GLN A 145 -3.86 -7.32 -8.43
N LEU A 146 -3.08 -6.65 -7.59
CA LEU A 146 -3.15 -5.20 -7.40
C LEU A 146 -2.75 -4.47 -8.69
N MET A 147 -1.66 -4.89 -9.35
CA MET A 147 -1.19 -4.30 -10.61
C MET A 147 -2.21 -4.47 -11.74
N ASP A 148 -2.79 -5.65 -11.91
CA ASP A 148 -3.88 -5.90 -12.88
C ASP A 148 -5.09 -4.99 -12.61
N THR A 149 -5.41 -4.74 -11.34
CA THR A 149 -6.48 -3.83 -10.93
C THR A 149 -6.15 -2.37 -11.25
N CYS A 150 -4.91 -1.93 -10.98
CA CYS A 150 -4.42 -0.60 -11.37
C CYS A 150 -4.48 -0.39 -12.89
N VAL A 151 -4.01 -1.36 -13.68
CA VAL A 151 -4.04 -1.31 -15.16
C VAL A 151 -5.48 -1.23 -15.68
N ARG A 152 -6.41 -2.03 -15.14
CA ARG A 152 -7.84 -1.98 -15.49
C ARG A 152 -8.51 -0.66 -15.15
N ASN A 153 -8.12 -0.02 -14.05
CA ASN A 153 -8.69 1.26 -13.61
C ASN A 153 -8.08 2.47 -14.36
N GLY A 154 -7.00 2.28 -15.13
CA GLY A 154 -6.29 3.35 -15.83
C GLY A 154 -5.22 4.07 -14.98
N ASN A 155 -4.97 3.58 -13.77
CA ASN A 155 -3.94 4.04 -12.83
C ASN A 155 -2.58 3.45 -13.23
N TYR A 156 -2.04 3.96 -14.34
CA TYR A 156 -0.80 3.44 -14.93
C TYR A 156 0.46 3.84 -14.16
N ASP A 157 0.44 4.97 -13.44
CA ASP A 157 1.60 5.41 -12.67
C ASP A 157 1.92 4.45 -11.52
N GLU A 158 0.91 4.05 -10.75
CA GLU A 158 1.01 3.13 -9.63
C GLU A 158 1.37 1.72 -10.09
N ALA A 159 0.81 1.26 -11.22
CA ALA A 159 1.18 -0.02 -11.82
C ALA A 159 2.68 -0.07 -12.19
N LEU A 160 3.26 1.05 -12.63
CA LEU A 160 4.68 1.14 -12.97
C LEU A 160 5.59 1.30 -11.74
N ASP A 161 5.08 1.79 -10.61
CA ASP A 161 5.81 1.74 -9.33
C ASP A 161 5.89 0.31 -8.78
N LEU A 162 4.80 -0.46 -8.90
CA LEU A 162 4.78 -1.89 -8.55
C LEU A 162 5.74 -2.71 -9.42
N GLU A 163 5.80 -2.42 -10.73
CA GLU A 163 6.77 -3.03 -11.65
C GLU A 163 8.21 -2.75 -11.20
N ALA A 164 8.55 -1.48 -10.98
CA ALA A 164 9.89 -1.08 -10.58
C ALA A 164 10.30 -1.67 -9.21
N PHE A 165 9.35 -1.79 -8.27
CA PHE A 165 9.56 -2.44 -6.99
C PHE A 165 9.89 -3.92 -7.14
N VAL A 166 9.10 -4.68 -7.90
CA VAL A 166 9.31 -6.12 -8.09
C VAL A 166 10.57 -6.41 -8.93
N CYS A 167 10.87 -5.59 -9.94
CA CYS A 167 12.13 -5.68 -10.69
C CYS A 167 13.33 -5.43 -9.76
N LYS A 168 13.29 -4.41 -8.90
CA LYS A 168 14.32 -4.18 -7.89
C LYS A 168 14.45 -5.38 -6.94
N LEU A 169 13.33 -5.92 -6.45
CA LEU A 169 13.33 -7.08 -5.55
C LEU A 169 13.97 -8.33 -6.19
N SER A 170 13.67 -8.60 -7.47
CA SER A 170 14.28 -9.68 -8.25
C SER A 170 15.80 -9.50 -8.39
N THR A 171 16.28 -8.28 -8.63
CA THR A 171 17.74 -8.01 -8.67
C THR A 171 18.42 -8.16 -7.31
N MET A 172 17.74 -7.85 -6.21
CA MET A 172 18.27 -7.99 -4.84
C MET A 172 18.27 -9.45 -4.37
N HIS A 173 17.35 -10.28 -4.84
CA HIS A 173 17.19 -11.68 -4.42
C HIS A 173 17.08 -12.66 -5.60
N PRO A 174 18.14 -12.84 -6.42
CA PRO A 174 18.07 -13.67 -7.63
C PRO A 174 17.73 -15.14 -7.36
N ASN A 175 18.16 -15.67 -6.21
CA ASN A 175 18.14 -17.09 -5.87
C ASN A 175 16.78 -17.62 -5.35
N ILE A 176 15.75 -16.77 -5.23
CA ILE A 176 14.45 -17.16 -4.66
C ILE A 176 13.43 -17.41 -5.80
N PRO A 177 12.99 -18.67 -6.05
CA PRO A 177 12.11 -18.98 -7.18
C PRO A 177 10.76 -18.24 -7.14
N VAL A 178 10.21 -18.00 -5.95
CA VAL A 178 8.94 -17.28 -5.77
C VAL A 178 9.04 -15.83 -6.26
N ILE A 179 10.17 -15.16 -6.00
CA ILE A 179 10.41 -13.78 -6.47
C ILE A 179 10.63 -13.75 -7.98
N GLN A 180 11.23 -14.79 -8.58
CA GLN A 180 11.34 -14.91 -10.03
C GLN A 180 9.99 -15.14 -10.71
N ALA A 181 9.12 -15.97 -10.13
CA ALA A 181 7.75 -16.17 -10.60
C ALA A 181 6.93 -14.86 -10.51
N LEU A 182 6.99 -14.17 -9.36
CA LEU A 182 6.37 -12.86 -9.16
C LEU A 182 6.81 -11.83 -10.22
N ALA A 183 8.12 -11.75 -10.49
CA ALA A 183 8.68 -10.88 -11.51
C ALA A 183 8.29 -11.28 -12.95
N GLN A 184 8.01 -12.56 -13.20
CA GLN A 184 7.50 -13.03 -14.49
C GLN A 184 6.02 -12.62 -14.70
N GLU A 185 5.17 -12.76 -13.67
CA GLU A 185 3.75 -12.36 -13.72
C GLU A 185 3.60 -10.84 -13.90
N VAL A 186 4.36 -10.04 -13.14
CA VAL A 186 4.42 -8.58 -13.27
C VAL A 186 4.89 -8.15 -14.67
N ARG A 187 5.86 -8.86 -15.26
CA ARG A 187 6.32 -8.59 -16.63
C ARG A 187 5.24 -8.92 -17.67
N GLN A 188 4.45 -9.97 -17.46
CA GLN A 188 3.32 -10.32 -18.33
C GLN A 188 2.21 -9.25 -18.28
N THR A 189 1.89 -8.75 -17.07
CA THR A 189 0.97 -7.62 -16.87
C THR A 189 1.49 -6.36 -17.56
N THR A 190 2.79 -6.08 -17.46
CA THR A 190 3.45 -4.96 -18.16
C THR A 190 3.36 -5.07 -19.68
N GLN A 191 3.48 -6.27 -20.26
CA GLN A 191 3.28 -6.51 -21.69
C GLN A 191 1.82 -6.29 -22.14
N SER A 192 0.85 -6.65 -21.30
CA SER A 192 -0.57 -6.32 -21.52
C SER A 192 -0.79 -4.81 -21.50
N LEU A 193 -0.27 -4.10 -20.49
CA LEU A 193 -0.31 -2.63 -20.39
C LEU A 193 0.31 -1.97 -21.63
N LEU A 194 1.50 -2.40 -22.05
CA LEU A 194 2.17 -1.91 -23.25
C LEU A 194 1.27 -2.05 -24.49
N SER A 195 0.64 -3.21 -24.67
CA SER A 195 -0.26 -3.47 -25.80
C SER A 195 -1.49 -2.54 -25.79
N GLN A 196 -2.07 -2.28 -24.62
CA GLN A 196 -3.19 -1.34 -24.44
C GLN A 196 -2.78 0.12 -24.72
N LEU A 197 -1.58 0.54 -24.27
CA LEU A 197 -1.04 1.89 -24.53
C LEU A 197 -0.77 2.11 -26.02
N LEU A 198 -0.17 1.12 -26.71
CA LEU A 198 0.02 1.18 -28.17
C LEU A 198 -1.31 1.22 -28.92
N GLN A 199 -2.32 0.46 -28.47
CA GLN A 199 -3.66 0.51 -29.07
C GLN A 199 -4.33 1.88 -28.86
N LYS A 200 -4.12 2.55 -27.71
CA LYS A 200 -4.56 3.94 -27.50
C LYS A 200 -3.85 4.96 -28.39
N LEU A 201 -2.58 4.75 -28.77
CA LEU A 201 -1.89 5.62 -29.74
C LEU A 201 -2.40 5.45 -31.19
N ARG A 202 -2.99 4.30 -31.51
CA ARG A 202 -3.65 4.00 -32.79
C ARG A 202 -5.07 4.54 -32.91
N SER A 203 -5.62 5.18 -31.89
CA SER A 203 -6.95 5.82 -31.95
C SER A 203 -6.86 7.34 -32.11
N ASN A 204 -8.01 8.01 -32.19
CA ASN A 204 -8.03 9.47 -32.16
C ASN A 204 -7.71 9.96 -30.74
N ILE A 205 -6.57 10.61 -30.55
CA ILE A 205 -6.01 10.96 -29.24
C ILE A 205 -5.54 12.41 -29.22
N GLN A 206 -5.84 13.12 -28.14
CA GLN A 206 -5.43 14.51 -27.92
C GLN A 206 -3.95 14.60 -27.53
N LEU A 207 -3.27 15.68 -27.90
CA LEU A 207 -1.84 15.87 -27.66
C LEU A 207 -1.42 15.68 -26.18
N PRO A 208 -2.16 16.19 -25.15
CA PRO A 208 -1.77 15.99 -23.75
C PRO A 208 -1.74 14.51 -23.33
N GLU A 209 -2.74 13.72 -23.72
CA GLU A 209 -2.79 12.29 -23.40
C GLU A 209 -1.75 11.50 -24.19
N CYS A 210 -1.48 11.90 -25.44
CA CYS A 210 -0.38 11.34 -26.23
C CYS A 210 0.98 11.53 -25.54
N LEU A 211 1.25 12.72 -24.99
CA LEU A 211 2.48 12.98 -24.23
C LEU A 211 2.53 12.14 -22.94
N ARG A 212 1.40 11.97 -22.26
CA ARG A 212 1.28 11.14 -21.05
C ARG A 212 1.59 9.66 -21.35
N ILE A 213 1.02 9.10 -22.42
CA ILE A 213 1.31 7.73 -22.87
C ILE A 213 2.79 7.57 -23.26
N ILE A 214 3.39 8.54 -23.97
CA ILE A 214 4.83 8.51 -24.30
C ILE A 214 5.69 8.56 -23.02
N GLY A 215 5.24 9.28 -21.98
CA GLY A 215 5.84 9.25 -20.65
C GLY A 215 5.84 7.84 -20.04
N TYR A 216 4.70 7.14 -20.08
CA TYR A 216 4.58 5.75 -19.61
C TYR A 216 5.46 4.79 -20.40
N LEU A 217 5.47 4.87 -21.74
CA LEU A 217 6.33 4.05 -22.60
C LEU A 217 7.83 4.29 -22.32
N ARG A 218 8.21 5.51 -21.94
CA ARG A 218 9.59 5.82 -21.50
C ARG A 218 9.93 5.24 -20.15
N ARG A 219 8.99 5.27 -19.20
CA ARG A 219 9.14 4.70 -17.84
C ARG A 219 9.22 3.17 -17.84
N ILE A 220 8.51 2.52 -18.78
CA ILE A 220 8.60 1.07 -19.05
C ILE A 220 9.98 0.66 -19.58
N GLY A 221 10.74 1.56 -20.21
CA GLY A 221 12.14 1.33 -20.60
C GLY A 221 12.39 0.29 -21.70
N VAL A 222 11.36 -0.33 -22.27
CA VAL A 222 11.47 -1.40 -23.30
C VAL A 222 11.98 -0.89 -24.66
N PHE A 223 11.82 0.40 -24.97
CA PHE A 223 12.27 0.99 -26.23
C PHE A 223 13.37 2.03 -26.02
N SER A 224 14.39 2.01 -26.89
CA SER A 224 15.27 3.17 -27.04
C SER A 224 14.50 4.40 -27.54
N GLU A 225 15.07 5.59 -27.38
CA GLU A 225 14.46 6.85 -27.84
C GLU A 225 14.18 6.84 -29.37
N TYR A 226 15.01 6.15 -30.15
CA TYR A 226 14.80 5.96 -31.58
C TYR A 226 13.63 5.02 -31.88
N GLU A 227 13.58 3.86 -31.24
CA GLU A 227 12.51 2.88 -31.42
C GLU A 227 11.16 3.42 -30.95
N MET A 228 11.14 4.20 -29.87
CA MET A 228 9.93 4.87 -29.36
C MET A 228 9.38 5.88 -30.37
N ARG A 229 10.25 6.68 -31.00
CA ARG A 229 9.85 7.58 -32.11
C ARG A 229 9.29 6.79 -33.29
N LEU A 230 9.94 5.69 -33.68
CA LEU A 230 9.50 4.84 -34.78
C LEU A 230 8.15 4.17 -34.47
N GLN A 231 7.95 3.62 -33.27
CA GLN A 231 6.70 3.00 -32.84
C GLN A 231 5.56 4.02 -32.76
N PHE A 232 5.83 5.23 -32.28
CA PHE A 232 4.86 6.33 -32.34
C PHE A 232 4.43 6.60 -33.79
N LEU A 233 5.39 6.78 -34.71
CA LEU A 233 5.09 7.00 -36.13
C LEU A 233 4.31 5.83 -36.73
N ARG A 234 4.67 4.57 -36.45
CA ARG A 234 3.91 3.39 -36.90
C ARG A 234 2.48 3.34 -36.35
N CYS A 235 2.27 3.73 -35.09
CA CYS A 235 0.92 3.79 -34.52
C CYS A 235 0.07 4.90 -35.16
N ARG A 236 0.66 6.07 -35.45
CA ARG A 236 -0.03 7.16 -36.17
C ARG A 236 -0.24 6.87 -37.65
N GLU A 237 0.69 6.16 -38.30
CA GLU A 237 0.54 5.64 -39.66
C GLU A 237 -0.62 4.63 -39.71
N THR A 238 -0.69 3.67 -38.78
CA THR A 238 -1.81 2.71 -38.70
C THR A 238 -3.15 3.43 -38.50
N TRP A 239 -3.21 4.43 -37.61
CA TRP A 239 -4.39 5.27 -37.40
C TRP A 239 -4.81 6.03 -38.67
N LEU A 240 -3.85 6.65 -39.35
CA LEU A 240 -4.09 7.44 -40.57
C LEU A 240 -4.49 6.55 -41.75
N THR A 241 -3.90 5.36 -41.87
CA THR A 241 -4.30 4.35 -42.87
C THR A 241 -5.71 3.86 -42.60
N GLY A 242 -6.08 3.59 -41.34
CA GLY A 242 -7.47 3.22 -40.99
C GLY A 242 -8.47 4.32 -41.36
N ILE A 243 -8.15 5.59 -41.11
CA ILE A 243 -8.98 6.72 -41.60
C ILE A 243 -9.03 6.76 -43.13
N LEU A 244 -7.92 6.49 -43.81
CA LEU A 244 -7.86 6.48 -45.28
C LEU A 244 -8.64 5.29 -45.90
N GLU A 245 -8.77 4.18 -45.20
CA GLU A 245 -9.58 3.02 -45.57
C GLU A 245 -11.08 3.26 -45.29
N ASP A 246 -11.42 3.93 -44.18
CA ASP A 246 -12.80 4.37 -43.86
C ASP A 246 -13.32 5.44 -44.85
N LEU A 247 -12.42 6.23 -45.44
CA LEU A 247 -12.72 7.22 -46.48
C LEU A 247 -12.90 6.55 -47.85
N ASP A 248 -14.08 5.93 -48.06
CA ASP A 248 -14.44 5.32 -49.36
C ASP A 248 -14.16 6.30 -50.53
N GLN A 249 -13.34 5.85 -51.48
CA GLN A 249 -12.70 6.68 -52.51
C GLN A 249 -13.69 7.24 -53.55
N ARG A 250 -14.99 7.03 -53.37
CA ARG A 250 -16.03 7.26 -54.38
C ARG A 250 -16.61 8.67 -54.37
N ASN A 251 -16.59 9.39 -53.24
CA ASN A 251 -17.09 10.76 -53.22
C ASN A 251 -16.53 11.61 -52.05
N ALA A 252 -15.50 12.42 -52.32
CA ALA A 252 -14.91 13.33 -51.32
C ALA A 252 -15.93 14.30 -50.69
N TYR A 253 -16.98 14.68 -51.44
CA TYR A 253 -18.07 15.53 -50.95
C TYR A 253 -18.92 14.84 -49.87
N GLU A 254 -19.10 13.52 -49.96
CA GLU A 254 -19.86 12.73 -48.99
C GLU A 254 -19.06 12.53 -47.70
N ALA A 255 -17.75 12.31 -47.81
CA ALA A 255 -16.85 12.27 -46.65
C ALA A 255 -16.86 13.59 -45.85
N VAL A 256 -16.79 14.74 -46.54
CA VAL A 256 -16.87 16.07 -45.90
C VAL A 256 -18.23 16.29 -45.21
N LEU A 257 -19.32 15.85 -45.84
CA LEU A 257 -20.66 15.92 -45.25
C LEU A 257 -20.78 15.01 -44.00
N ASN A 258 -20.30 13.78 -44.08
CA ASN A 258 -20.33 12.82 -42.98
C ASN A 258 -19.47 13.28 -41.79
N LEU A 259 -18.30 13.86 -42.05
CA LEU A 259 -17.45 14.47 -41.02
C LEU A 259 -18.18 15.61 -40.30
N PHE A 260 -18.77 16.55 -41.05
CA PHE A 260 -19.49 17.67 -40.47
C PHE A 260 -20.74 17.23 -39.69
N SER A 261 -21.54 16.31 -40.25
CA SER A 261 -22.72 15.76 -39.58
C SER A 261 -22.35 15.02 -38.30
N LYS A 262 -21.28 14.21 -38.31
CA LYS A 262 -20.73 13.55 -37.11
C LYS A 262 -20.32 14.56 -36.03
N ASN A 263 -19.57 15.59 -36.38
CA ASN A 263 -19.14 16.62 -35.43
C ASN A 263 -20.35 17.42 -34.87
N MET A 264 -21.35 17.72 -35.70
CA MET A 264 -22.61 18.35 -35.27
C MET A 264 -23.39 17.45 -34.31
N ASN A 265 -23.49 16.15 -34.58
CA ASN A 265 -24.14 15.19 -33.69
C ASN A 265 -23.42 15.12 -32.33
N THR A 266 -22.09 15.01 -32.32
CA THR A 266 -21.30 15.04 -31.07
C THR A 266 -21.44 16.38 -30.31
N ALA A 267 -21.59 17.51 -31.00
CA ALA A 267 -21.88 18.79 -30.35
C ALA A 267 -23.27 18.80 -29.65
N VAL A 268 -24.28 18.19 -30.29
CA VAL A 268 -25.64 18.04 -29.72
C VAL A 268 -25.65 17.04 -28.56
N GLU A 269 -24.96 15.91 -28.66
CA GLU A 269 -24.83 14.91 -27.59
C GLU A 269 -24.16 15.52 -26.35
N ASN A 270 -23.05 16.24 -26.54
CA ASN A 270 -22.36 16.94 -25.45
C ASN A 270 -23.24 18.02 -24.82
N PHE A 271 -24.01 18.77 -25.62
CA PHE A 271 -25.01 19.72 -25.10
C PHE A 271 -26.04 19.01 -24.20
N GLN A 272 -26.61 17.90 -24.66
CA GLN A 272 -27.62 17.14 -23.90
C GLN A 272 -27.06 16.59 -22.59
N LEU A 273 -25.88 15.99 -22.62
CA LEU A 273 -25.20 15.46 -21.42
C LEU A 273 -24.92 16.57 -20.39
N VAL A 274 -24.45 17.74 -20.83
CA VAL A 274 -24.18 18.88 -19.95
C VAL A 274 -25.50 19.50 -19.44
N LEU A 275 -26.57 19.55 -20.25
CA LEU A 275 -27.88 20.04 -19.83
C LEU A 275 -28.53 19.13 -18.78
N ASP A 276 -28.47 17.81 -18.95
CA ASP A 276 -29.09 16.84 -18.02
C ASP A 276 -28.39 16.76 -16.67
N SER A 277 -27.08 17.04 -16.65
CA SER A 277 -26.24 17.11 -15.44
C SER A 277 -26.12 18.52 -14.86
N HIS A 278 -26.69 19.54 -15.52
CA HIS A 278 -26.54 20.95 -15.11
C HIS A 278 -27.18 21.23 -13.74
N ARG A 279 -26.53 22.07 -12.94
CA ARG A 279 -27.04 22.57 -11.66
C ARG A 279 -27.38 24.05 -11.80
N TRP A 280 -28.67 24.37 -11.67
CA TRP A 280 -29.23 25.72 -11.77
C TRP A 280 -28.90 26.58 -10.55
N VAL A 281 -27.64 26.97 -10.44
CA VAL A 281 -27.11 27.88 -9.40
C VAL A 281 -26.57 29.12 -10.11
N PRO A 282 -26.80 30.34 -9.59
CA PRO A 282 -26.17 31.54 -10.13
C PRO A 282 -24.64 31.38 -10.12
N LEU A 283 -24.04 31.41 -11.30
CA LEU A 283 -22.58 31.45 -11.42
C LEU A 283 -22.09 32.86 -11.02
N PRO A 284 -20.86 33.00 -10.49
CA PRO A 284 -20.29 34.32 -10.24
C PRO A 284 -20.27 35.12 -11.55
N ALA A 285 -20.84 36.32 -11.55
CA ALA A 285 -20.80 37.21 -12.70
C ALA A 285 -19.34 37.46 -13.08
N VAL A 286 -18.93 36.98 -14.26
CA VAL A 286 -17.58 37.23 -14.77
C VAL A 286 -17.54 38.71 -15.15
N GLY A 287 -16.57 39.46 -14.63
CA GLY A 287 -16.57 40.94 -14.57
C GLY A 287 -16.45 41.71 -15.89
N PHE A 288 -17.20 41.33 -16.92
CA PHE A 288 -17.33 42.00 -18.20
C PHE A 288 -18.61 42.84 -18.21
N SER A 289 -18.47 44.15 -18.27
CA SER A 289 -19.62 45.06 -18.30
C SER A 289 -20.38 44.92 -19.62
N ALA A 290 -21.67 44.59 -19.57
CA ALA A 290 -22.55 44.42 -20.73
C ALA A 290 -22.87 45.73 -21.49
N ALA A 291 -22.10 46.80 -21.26
CA ALA A 291 -22.36 48.16 -21.74
C ALA A 291 -21.26 48.71 -22.69
N SER A 292 -20.27 47.90 -23.08
CA SER A 292 -19.36 48.25 -24.19
C SER A 292 -19.66 47.38 -25.40
N ILE A 293 -20.54 47.86 -26.27
CA ILE A 293 -20.49 47.51 -27.70
C ILE A 293 -19.24 48.21 -28.23
N SER A 294 -18.08 47.58 -28.03
CA SER A 294 -16.85 47.94 -28.70
C SER A 294 -17.04 47.62 -30.18
N GLU A 295 -16.61 48.51 -31.07
CA GLU A 295 -16.48 48.21 -32.49
C GLU A 295 -15.32 47.23 -32.69
N GLU A 296 -15.55 45.96 -32.37
CA GLU A 296 -14.59 44.90 -32.68
C GLU A 296 -14.45 44.78 -34.19
N SER A 297 -13.21 44.93 -34.65
CA SER A 297 -12.78 44.73 -36.03
C SER A 297 -13.37 43.45 -36.59
N GLN A 298 -13.92 43.51 -37.81
CA GLN A 298 -14.74 42.46 -38.45
C GLN A 298 -14.01 41.13 -38.74
N GLU A 299 -12.93 40.77 -38.07
CA GLU A 299 -12.11 39.60 -38.39
C GLU A 299 -12.22 38.47 -37.35
N ASP A 300 -12.34 38.77 -36.05
CA ASP A 300 -12.43 37.76 -35.00
C ASP A 300 -13.88 37.42 -34.63
N VAL A 301 -14.29 36.20 -34.95
CA VAL A 301 -15.61 35.65 -34.54
C VAL A 301 -15.40 34.76 -33.31
N THR A 302 -15.08 35.39 -32.18
CA THR A 302 -14.99 34.73 -30.88
C THR A 302 -16.39 34.46 -30.31
N PRO A 303 -16.61 33.35 -29.57
CA PRO A 303 -17.87 33.14 -28.85
C PRO A 303 -18.08 34.25 -27.81
N PRO A 304 -19.24 34.93 -27.77
CA PRO A 304 -19.47 36.02 -26.82
C PRO A 304 -19.28 35.59 -25.37
N SER A 305 -18.59 36.41 -24.58
CA SER A 305 -18.26 36.14 -23.16
C SER A 305 -19.49 35.82 -22.30
N TYR A 306 -20.65 36.36 -22.65
CA TYR A 306 -21.95 36.06 -22.06
C TYR A 306 -22.32 34.55 -22.08
N LEU A 307 -21.79 33.76 -23.01
CA LEU A 307 -22.02 32.31 -23.04
C LEU A 307 -21.34 31.57 -21.87
N MET A 308 -20.38 32.17 -21.17
CA MET A 308 -19.75 31.55 -19.98
C MET A 308 -20.74 31.35 -18.83
N GLU A 309 -21.78 32.18 -18.74
CA GLU A 309 -22.89 32.02 -17.77
C GLU A 309 -23.83 30.87 -18.14
N HIS A 310 -23.60 30.24 -19.30
CA HIS A 310 -24.48 29.26 -19.95
C HIS A 310 -23.69 28.01 -20.41
N PRO A 311 -23.12 27.20 -19.49
CA PRO A 311 -22.21 26.11 -19.85
C PRO A 311 -22.71 25.11 -20.90
N PRO A 312 -24.00 24.67 -20.92
CA PRO A 312 -24.50 23.81 -21.99
C PRO A 312 -24.33 24.46 -23.38
N LEU A 313 -24.72 25.73 -23.53
CA LEU A 313 -24.63 26.46 -24.80
C LEU A 313 -23.18 26.78 -25.19
N ALA A 314 -22.30 27.08 -24.24
CA ALA A 314 -20.87 27.26 -24.50
C ALA A 314 -20.25 25.98 -25.10
N VAL A 315 -20.56 24.81 -24.52
CA VAL A 315 -20.08 23.51 -25.05
C VAL A 315 -20.62 23.25 -26.46
N PHE A 316 -21.89 23.56 -26.72
CA PHE A 316 -22.47 23.45 -28.07
C PHE A 316 -21.78 24.37 -29.09
N VAL A 317 -21.61 25.67 -28.77
CA VAL A 317 -20.98 26.65 -29.67
C VAL A 317 -19.52 26.30 -29.95
N ASN A 318 -18.80 25.78 -28.96
CA ASN A 318 -17.44 25.27 -29.15
C ASN A 318 -17.42 24.07 -30.10
N GLY A 319 -18.38 23.14 -30.00
CA GLY A 319 -18.54 22.02 -30.93
C GLY A 319 -18.86 22.47 -32.37
N VAL A 320 -19.80 23.42 -32.54
CA VAL A 320 -20.11 24.01 -33.85
C VAL A 320 -18.89 24.72 -34.44
N SER A 321 -18.18 25.50 -33.62
CA SER A 321 -16.96 26.20 -34.05
C SER A 321 -15.86 25.23 -34.47
N ALA A 322 -15.67 24.12 -33.74
CA ALA A 322 -14.74 23.06 -34.12
C ALA A 322 -15.14 22.42 -35.47
N ALA A 323 -16.42 22.09 -35.67
CA ALA A 323 -16.92 21.55 -36.94
C ALA A 323 -16.70 22.50 -38.13
N MET A 324 -16.90 23.82 -37.94
CA MET A 324 -16.59 24.83 -38.96
C MET A 324 -15.09 24.99 -39.20
N ASN A 325 -14.26 24.85 -38.16
CA ASN A 325 -12.81 24.93 -38.27
C ASN A 325 -12.22 23.76 -39.06
N GLU A 326 -12.80 22.56 -38.95
CA GLU A 326 -12.43 21.40 -39.78
C GLU A 326 -12.86 21.55 -41.25
N LEU A 327 -13.96 22.25 -41.53
CA LEU A 327 -14.36 22.61 -42.90
C LEU A 327 -13.49 23.71 -43.53
N ARG A 328 -12.95 24.63 -42.71
CA ARG A 328 -12.26 25.85 -43.17
C ARG A 328 -11.16 25.64 -44.22
N PRO A 329 -10.30 24.60 -44.16
CA PRO A 329 -9.25 24.38 -45.16
C PRO A 329 -9.77 23.98 -46.55
N CYS A 330 -10.97 23.41 -46.63
CA CYS A 330 -11.58 22.97 -47.89
C CYS A 330 -13.11 22.92 -47.75
N ALA A 331 -13.76 24.08 -47.87
CA ALA A 331 -15.21 24.23 -47.80
C ALA A 331 -15.84 24.11 -49.21
N PRO A 332 -16.43 22.97 -49.62
CA PRO A 332 -16.84 22.78 -51.00
C PRO A 332 -18.17 23.50 -51.26
N VAL A 333 -18.17 24.52 -52.13
CA VAL A 333 -19.34 25.41 -52.34
C VAL A 333 -20.60 24.65 -52.76
N SER A 334 -20.48 23.51 -53.44
CA SER A 334 -21.59 22.61 -53.80
C SER A 334 -22.33 22.04 -52.58
N LEU A 335 -21.65 21.88 -51.43
CA LEU A 335 -22.25 21.38 -50.19
C LEU A 335 -22.92 22.47 -49.35
N LYS A 336 -22.80 23.75 -49.71
CA LYS A 336 -23.36 24.89 -48.94
C LYS A 336 -24.78 24.63 -48.43
N ASN A 337 -25.69 24.23 -49.32
CA ASN A 337 -27.09 24.04 -48.95
C ASN A 337 -27.29 22.82 -48.03
N VAL A 338 -26.52 21.75 -48.23
CA VAL A 338 -26.63 20.51 -47.44
C VAL A 338 -26.05 20.71 -46.04
N LEU A 339 -24.87 21.35 -45.94
CA LEU A 339 -24.24 21.69 -44.67
C LEU A 339 -25.06 22.73 -43.89
N SER A 340 -25.74 23.67 -44.58
CA SER A 340 -26.69 24.57 -43.90
C SER A 340 -27.86 23.81 -43.28
N GLN A 341 -28.36 22.75 -43.94
CA GLN A 341 -29.42 21.90 -43.38
C GLN A 341 -28.93 21.10 -42.18
N GLU A 342 -27.71 20.56 -42.21
CA GLU A 342 -27.11 19.86 -41.05
C GLU A 342 -26.92 20.81 -39.84
N LEU A 343 -26.50 22.06 -40.06
CA LEU A 343 -26.42 23.06 -38.99
C LEU A 343 -27.80 23.40 -38.42
N ILE A 344 -28.80 23.61 -39.29
CA ILE A 344 -30.20 23.88 -38.88
C ILE A 344 -30.77 22.70 -38.07
N LYS A 345 -30.52 21.45 -38.48
CA LYS A 345 -30.90 20.24 -37.74
C LYS A 345 -30.26 20.19 -36.36
N GLY A 346 -28.96 20.48 -36.25
CA GLY A 346 -28.26 20.52 -34.96
C GLY A 346 -28.82 21.59 -34.01
N LEU A 347 -29.07 22.80 -34.52
CA LEU A 347 -29.74 23.88 -33.79
C LEU A 347 -31.17 23.48 -33.39
N GLN A 348 -31.92 22.79 -34.26
CA GLN A 348 -33.25 22.28 -33.98
C GLN A 348 -33.22 21.24 -32.85
N ALA A 349 -32.29 20.29 -32.89
CA ALA A 349 -32.14 19.29 -31.84
C ALA A 349 -31.82 19.90 -30.46
N VAL A 350 -31.03 20.98 -30.41
CA VAL A 350 -30.80 21.77 -29.18
C VAL A 350 -32.09 22.41 -28.68
N SER A 351 -32.85 23.06 -29.58
CA SER A 351 -34.14 23.67 -29.26
C SER A 351 -35.17 22.67 -28.75
N ASP A 352 -35.30 21.51 -29.42
CA ASP A 352 -36.21 20.45 -29.03
C ASP A 352 -35.81 19.82 -27.69
N SER A 353 -34.51 19.71 -27.40
CA SER A 353 -34.01 19.29 -26.09
C SER A 353 -34.31 20.30 -24.98
N LEU A 354 -34.21 21.61 -25.24
CA LEU A 354 -34.64 22.65 -24.27
C LEU A 354 -36.15 22.57 -24.00
N LEU A 355 -36.98 22.45 -25.04
CA LEU A 355 -38.43 22.29 -24.90
C LEU A 355 -38.80 21.01 -24.13
N ARG A 356 -38.12 19.89 -24.43
CA ARG A 356 -38.30 18.61 -23.72
C ARG A 356 -37.88 18.73 -22.25
N TYR A 357 -36.78 19.42 -21.96
CA TYR A 357 -36.30 19.65 -20.60
C TYR A 357 -37.36 20.40 -19.77
N ASN A 358 -37.88 21.51 -20.30
CA ASN A 358 -38.97 22.28 -19.68
C ASN A 358 -40.26 21.46 -19.47
N ALA A 359 -40.59 20.54 -20.38
CA ALA A 359 -41.79 19.70 -20.27
C ALA A 359 -41.65 18.54 -19.28
N THR A 360 -40.42 18.13 -18.93
CA THR A 360 -40.14 16.91 -18.13
C THR A 360 -39.55 17.19 -16.75
N ARG A 361 -38.86 18.32 -16.55
CA ARG A 361 -38.25 18.72 -15.27
C ARG A 361 -39.12 19.76 -14.56
N MET A 362 -39.50 19.50 -13.32
CA MET A 362 -40.07 20.53 -12.45
C MET A 362 -38.96 21.43 -11.90
N LEU A 363 -38.86 22.65 -12.43
CA LEU A 363 -37.91 23.68 -11.97
C LEU A 363 -38.54 24.57 -10.90
N ARG A 364 -37.76 24.95 -9.87
CA ARG A 364 -38.16 25.98 -8.90
C ARG A 364 -38.07 27.36 -9.54
N GLU A 365 -38.73 28.37 -8.97
CA GLU A 365 -38.87 29.71 -9.56
C GLU A 365 -37.52 30.37 -9.93
N ASN A 366 -36.52 30.30 -9.03
CA ASN A 366 -35.16 30.79 -9.30
C ASN A 366 -34.43 29.99 -10.39
N GLU A 367 -34.67 28.68 -10.47
CA GLU A 367 -34.04 27.78 -11.46
C GLU A 367 -34.69 27.98 -12.85
N SER A 368 -36.00 28.24 -12.87
CA SER A 368 -36.77 28.62 -14.04
C SER A 368 -36.26 29.94 -14.63
N GLY A 369 -35.96 30.95 -13.79
CA GLY A 369 -35.34 32.20 -14.26
C GLY A 369 -34.01 31.98 -15.00
N LEU A 370 -33.12 31.14 -14.45
CA LEU A 370 -31.84 30.78 -15.08
C LEU A 370 -32.05 29.97 -16.39
N PHE A 371 -32.99 29.04 -16.40
CA PHE A 371 -33.37 28.27 -17.59
C PHE A 371 -33.97 29.14 -18.70
N LEU A 372 -34.79 30.14 -18.34
CA LEU A 372 -35.33 31.13 -19.28
C LEU A 372 -34.22 32.04 -19.83
N SER A 373 -33.24 32.42 -19.02
CA SER A 373 -32.03 33.12 -19.50
C SER A 373 -31.27 32.27 -20.52
N LEU A 374 -31.08 30.97 -20.26
CA LEU A 374 -30.46 30.03 -21.20
C LEU A 374 -31.24 29.98 -22.53
N CYS A 375 -32.57 29.86 -22.46
CA CYS A 375 -33.42 29.85 -23.66
C CYS A 375 -33.36 31.17 -24.44
N ARG A 376 -33.26 32.31 -23.76
CA ARG A 376 -33.07 33.62 -24.40
C ARG A 376 -31.71 33.71 -25.09
N ALA A 377 -30.63 33.33 -24.40
CA ALA A 377 -29.27 33.31 -24.95
C ALA A 377 -29.14 32.41 -26.19
N PHE A 378 -29.88 31.29 -26.25
CA PHE A 378 -29.95 30.46 -27.45
C PHE A 378 -30.48 31.24 -28.67
N ILE A 379 -31.60 31.96 -28.52
CA ILE A 379 -32.26 32.70 -29.61
C ILE A 379 -31.50 33.97 -29.99
N GLU A 380 -31.03 34.72 -29.00
CA GLU A 380 -30.48 36.07 -29.19
C GLU A 380 -28.97 36.06 -29.47
N VAL A 381 -28.23 35.03 -29.02
CA VAL A 381 -26.76 34.99 -29.11
C VAL A 381 -26.26 33.78 -29.89
N VAL A 382 -26.63 32.55 -29.50
CA VAL A 382 -26.10 31.32 -30.13
C VAL A 382 -26.54 31.19 -31.59
N PHE A 383 -27.83 31.35 -31.88
CA PHE A 383 -28.36 31.18 -33.22
C PHE A 383 -27.77 32.21 -34.23
N PRO A 384 -27.75 33.53 -33.95
CA PRO A 384 -27.10 34.51 -34.83
C PRO A 384 -25.59 34.31 -34.96
N HIS A 385 -24.90 33.89 -33.89
CA HIS A 385 -23.48 33.58 -33.93
C HIS A 385 -23.19 32.39 -34.86
N CYS A 386 -23.92 31.28 -34.74
CA CYS A 386 -23.78 30.11 -35.62
C CYS A 386 -24.07 30.45 -37.09
N ALA A 387 -25.09 31.27 -37.35
CA ALA A 387 -25.39 31.78 -38.70
C ALA A 387 -24.24 32.62 -39.26
N THR A 388 -23.62 33.48 -38.43
CA THR A 388 -22.48 34.31 -38.81
C THR A 388 -21.24 33.47 -39.11
N CYS A 389 -20.91 32.49 -38.26
CA CYS A 389 -19.81 31.54 -38.48
C CYS A 389 -19.98 30.77 -39.81
N PHE A 390 -21.20 30.28 -40.09
CA PHE A 390 -21.49 29.61 -41.36
C PHE A 390 -21.38 30.57 -42.56
N GLY A 391 -21.81 31.83 -42.41
CA GLY A 391 -21.67 32.88 -43.42
C GLY A 391 -20.22 33.26 -43.75
N ARG A 392 -19.27 33.07 -42.82
CA ARG A 392 -17.83 33.22 -43.07
C ARG A 392 -17.27 32.07 -43.91
N CYS A 393 -17.75 30.85 -43.69
CA CYS A 393 -17.34 29.68 -44.46
C CYS A 393 -17.98 29.64 -45.85
N TYR A 394 -19.22 30.13 -45.97
CA TYR A 394 -19.98 30.13 -47.22
C TYR A 394 -20.62 31.50 -47.50
N PRO A 395 -20.21 32.23 -48.56
CA PRO A 395 -20.80 33.50 -48.93
C PRO A 395 -22.33 33.43 -49.09
N GLY A 396 -23.04 34.32 -48.39
CA GLY A 396 -24.51 34.29 -48.32
C GLY A 396 -25.08 33.03 -47.64
N GLY A 397 -24.30 32.33 -46.81
CA GLY A 397 -24.75 31.20 -45.99
C GLY A 397 -25.52 31.63 -44.75
N ALA A 398 -25.16 32.77 -44.15
CA ALA A 398 -25.85 33.32 -42.98
C ALA A 398 -27.34 33.54 -43.22
N ALA A 399 -27.73 34.03 -44.40
CA ALA A 399 -29.13 34.20 -44.77
C ALA A 399 -29.91 32.87 -44.71
N LEU A 400 -29.37 31.79 -45.30
CA LEU A 400 -30.01 30.46 -45.29
C LEU A 400 -30.28 29.92 -43.87
N ILE A 401 -29.38 30.21 -42.93
CA ILE A 401 -29.57 29.84 -41.52
C ILE A 401 -30.61 30.76 -40.86
N MET A 402 -30.52 32.07 -41.09
CA MET A 402 -31.44 33.06 -40.51
C MET A 402 -32.88 32.91 -41.02
N ASP A 403 -33.09 32.45 -42.25
CA ASP A 403 -34.41 32.14 -42.81
C ASP A 403 -35.12 31.01 -42.04
N ALA A 404 -34.35 30.11 -41.40
CA ALA A 404 -34.88 29.05 -40.55
C ALA A 404 -35.28 29.53 -39.13
N LYS A 405 -35.16 30.83 -38.80
CA LYS A 405 -35.46 31.36 -37.45
C LYS A 405 -36.88 31.03 -36.94
N ASN A 406 -37.84 30.89 -37.84
CA ASN A 406 -39.23 30.52 -37.50
C ASN A 406 -39.35 29.11 -36.90
N LEU A 407 -38.38 28.22 -37.12
CA LEU A 407 -38.38 26.86 -36.59
C LEU A 407 -38.24 26.81 -35.06
N TYR A 408 -37.78 27.90 -34.46
CA TYR A 408 -37.52 28.04 -33.01
C TYR A 408 -38.61 28.83 -32.28
N GLU A 409 -39.73 29.15 -32.95
CA GLU A 409 -40.82 29.95 -32.38
C GLU A 409 -41.42 29.34 -31.10
N GLY A 410 -41.32 28.02 -30.92
CA GLY A 410 -41.73 27.32 -29.69
C GLY A 410 -41.00 27.83 -28.43
N LEU A 411 -39.69 28.09 -28.51
CA LEU A 411 -38.93 28.70 -27.42
C LEU A 411 -39.28 30.19 -27.25
N GLY A 412 -39.53 30.91 -28.35
CA GLY A 412 -40.00 32.30 -28.30
C GLY A 412 -41.34 32.43 -27.55
N ARG A 413 -42.29 31.52 -27.84
CA ARG A 413 -43.59 31.45 -27.15
C ARG A 413 -43.43 31.13 -25.67
N LEU A 414 -42.55 30.18 -25.31
CA LEU A 414 -42.21 29.85 -23.93
C LEU A 414 -41.72 31.08 -23.15
N LEU A 415 -40.80 31.88 -23.74
CA LEU A 415 -40.31 33.11 -23.13
C LEU A 415 -41.41 34.17 -22.95
N THR A 416 -42.29 34.36 -23.96
CA THR A 416 -43.39 35.33 -23.84
C THR A 416 -44.45 34.93 -22.80
N ILE A 417 -44.79 33.64 -22.68
CA ILE A 417 -45.74 33.15 -21.68
C ILE A 417 -45.18 33.38 -20.27
N SER A 418 -43.89 33.11 -20.06
CA SER A 418 -43.23 33.31 -18.77
C SER A 418 -43.18 34.79 -18.34
N SER A 419 -42.97 35.74 -19.26
CA SER A 419 -43.05 37.18 -18.97
C SER A 419 -44.45 37.68 -18.57
N THR A 420 -45.52 36.92 -18.83
CA THR A 420 -46.90 37.32 -18.44
C THR A 420 -47.28 36.95 -17.00
N LYS A 421 -46.36 36.38 -16.20
CA LYS A 421 -46.60 35.99 -14.80
C LYS A 421 -46.16 37.01 -13.74
N GLU A 422 -45.52 38.12 -14.10
CA GLU A 422 -45.26 39.20 -13.14
C GLU A 422 -46.56 39.95 -12.76
N PRO A 423 -46.82 40.22 -11.47
CA PRO A 423 -47.94 41.07 -11.05
C PRO A 423 -47.66 42.56 -11.37
N PRO A 424 -48.70 43.37 -11.63
CA PRO A 424 -48.51 44.78 -11.99
C PRO A 424 -48.01 45.60 -10.79
N LYS A 425 -47.10 46.56 -11.05
CA LYS A 425 -46.66 47.55 -10.07
C LYS A 425 -47.84 48.39 -9.58
N PRO A 426 -47.90 48.76 -8.28
CA PRO A 426 -48.92 49.65 -7.76
C PRO A 426 -48.75 51.07 -8.30
N VAL A 427 -49.87 51.69 -8.70
CA VAL A 427 -49.94 53.08 -9.14
C VAL A 427 -50.01 54.00 -7.92
N GLY A 428 -49.13 55.00 -7.86
CA GLY A 428 -49.26 56.16 -6.98
C GLY A 428 -49.38 57.43 -7.82
N ASN A 429 -50.57 58.05 -7.83
CA ASN A 429 -50.85 59.28 -8.59
C ASN A 429 -50.83 60.52 -7.68
N GLY A 430 -50.34 61.64 -8.22
CA GLY A 430 -50.57 63.00 -7.71
C GLY A 430 -49.57 63.49 -6.64
N GLU A 431 -49.15 64.75 -6.62
CA GLU A 431 -49.58 65.92 -7.40
C GLU A 431 -48.40 66.86 -7.72
N GLU A 432 -48.49 67.60 -8.84
CA GLU A 432 -47.65 68.77 -9.07
C GLU A 432 -48.14 69.97 -8.26
N LYS A 433 -47.25 70.69 -7.57
CA LYS A 433 -47.49 72.12 -7.30
C LYS A 433 -46.22 72.97 -7.13
N THR A 434 -46.23 74.07 -7.87
CA THR A 434 -45.19 75.10 -7.97
C THR A 434 -45.00 75.92 -6.69
N ALA A 435 -43.75 76.25 -6.34
CA ALA A 435 -43.40 77.51 -5.67
C ALA A 435 -41.92 77.89 -5.93
N SER A 436 -41.66 79.19 -6.09
CA SER A 436 -40.34 79.78 -6.35
C SER A 436 -39.69 80.29 -5.05
N GLY A 437 -38.35 80.32 -4.99
CA GLY A 437 -37.59 80.92 -3.88
C GLY A 437 -36.09 80.98 -4.16
N ASN A 438 -35.60 82.16 -4.55
CA ASN A 438 -34.16 82.46 -4.70
C ASN A 438 -33.50 82.73 -3.33
N GLY A 439 -32.19 82.48 -3.20
CA GLY A 439 -31.40 83.03 -2.08
C GLY A 439 -30.00 82.44 -1.87
N ASP A 440 -28.99 83.15 -2.39
CA ASP A 440 -27.60 83.31 -1.89
C ASP A 440 -26.59 82.14 -1.75
N LEU A 441 -25.47 82.33 -2.47
CA LEU A 441 -24.09 81.92 -2.15
C LEU A 441 -23.48 82.88 -1.08
N PRO A 442 -22.25 82.68 -0.52
CA PRO A 442 -21.15 81.79 -0.94
C PRO A 442 -20.39 81.05 0.21
N SER A 443 -19.23 80.49 -0.17
CA SER A 443 -17.97 80.36 0.60
C SER A 443 -17.67 79.10 1.44
N GLN A 444 -16.48 78.54 1.17
CA GLN A 444 -15.74 77.58 2.02
C GLN A 444 -15.16 78.29 3.26
N PRO A 445 -14.68 77.53 4.27
CA PRO A 445 -13.23 77.22 4.32
C PRO A 445 -12.99 75.73 4.76
N VAL A 446 -11.89 74.99 4.47
CA VAL A 446 -10.48 75.09 4.96
C VAL A 446 -10.46 75.44 6.48
N VAL A 447 -9.92 74.70 7.46
CA VAL A 447 -8.59 74.07 7.73
C VAL A 447 -8.83 73.03 8.87
N GLU A 448 -7.93 72.16 9.39
CA GLU A 448 -6.50 71.86 9.11
C GLU A 448 -6.18 70.35 9.28
N ASN A 449 -5.45 69.93 10.33
CA ASN A 449 -4.83 68.62 10.52
C ASN A 449 -4.82 68.16 12.00
N GLY A 450 -4.72 66.84 12.20
CA GLY A 450 -3.86 66.20 13.23
C GLY A 450 -4.45 66.04 14.66
N ILE A 451 -3.99 65.11 15.51
CA ILE A 451 -2.80 64.21 15.51
C ILE A 451 -3.18 62.83 16.11
N GLU A 452 -2.31 61.84 15.89
CA GLU A 452 -2.29 60.43 16.34
C GLU A 452 -2.19 60.22 17.90
N PRO A 453 -1.71 59.06 18.44
CA PRO A 453 -2.46 57.81 18.63
C PRO A 453 -2.41 57.29 20.09
N THR A 454 -3.16 56.23 20.42
CA THR A 454 -2.84 55.39 21.60
C THR A 454 -2.99 53.89 21.31
N VAL A 455 -1.93 53.18 21.65
CA VAL A 455 -1.87 51.71 21.80
C VAL A 455 -2.28 51.38 23.24
N ASP A 456 -2.96 50.26 23.48
CA ASP A 456 -2.63 49.45 24.65
C ASP A 456 -2.99 47.97 24.48
N ASN A 457 -2.27 47.12 25.21
CA ASN A 457 -2.18 45.67 25.05
C ASN A 457 -2.82 44.89 26.22
N ALA A 458 -2.85 43.56 26.06
CA ALA A 458 -2.92 42.54 27.13
C ALA A 458 -4.30 42.28 27.79
N ALA A 459 -4.63 41.08 28.27
CA ALA A 459 -3.93 39.77 28.19
C ALA A 459 -4.93 38.58 28.35
N ASP A 460 -4.41 37.37 28.10
CA ASP A 460 -4.76 36.04 28.66
C ASP A 460 -6.22 35.66 29.01
N GLU A 461 -6.65 34.49 28.52
CA GLU A 461 -6.75 33.30 29.40
C GLU A 461 -6.77 31.97 28.61
N LYS A 462 -6.40 30.87 29.30
CA LYS A 462 -6.34 29.48 28.78
C LYS A 462 -7.53 28.67 29.31
N GLU A 463 -7.96 27.66 28.55
CA GLU A 463 -8.15 26.25 29.00
C GLU A 463 -8.64 25.39 27.80
N GLN A 464 -7.91 24.34 27.41
CA GLN A 464 -8.12 22.92 27.81
C GLN A 464 -9.54 22.36 27.56
N ASN A 465 -9.71 21.50 26.53
CA ASN A 465 -10.08 20.09 26.79
C ASN A 465 -9.97 19.11 25.60
N SER A 466 -9.56 17.89 25.94
CA SER A 466 -9.64 16.57 25.26
C SER A 466 -9.17 15.56 26.34
N PRO A 467 -9.63 14.29 26.44
CA PRO A 467 -10.10 13.40 25.36
C PRO A 467 -11.22 12.38 25.73
N ALA A 468 -11.60 11.49 24.79
CA ALA A 468 -12.06 10.08 24.96
C ALA A 468 -12.26 9.50 23.54
N LEU A 469 -11.76 8.35 23.06
CA LEU A 469 -11.31 7.08 23.66
C LEU A 469 -12.43 6.26 24.31
N HIS A 470 -13.20 5.55 23.47
CA HIS A 470 -14.02 4.41 23.87
C HIS A 470 -13.32 3.10 23.50
N THR A 471 -12.92 2.35 24.51
CA THR A 471 -12.58 0.92 24.43
C THR A 471 -13.85 0.10 24.56
N ASP A 472 -14.00 -0.93 23.73
CA ASP A 472 -15.08 -1.93 23.85
C ASP A 472 -14.45 -3.31 24.01
N GLU A 473 -14.61 -3.94 25.19
CA GLU A 473 -14.19 -5.31 25.44
C GLU A 473 -15.35 -6.14 26.03
N LYS A 474 -15.65 -7.24 25.34
CA LYS A 474 -16.20 -8.51 25.82
C LYS A 474 -17.35 -8.49 26.84
N LYS A 475 -18.44 -9.12 26.43
CA LYS A 475 -19.18 -10.04 27.31
C LYS A 475 -19.23 -11.44 26.70
N VAL A 476 -18.50 -12.36 27.31
CA VAL A 476 -18.66 -13.82 27.09
C VAL A 476 -19.89 -14.27 27.86
N GLY A 477 -20.73 -15.09 27.23
CA GLY A 477 -21.83 -15.80 27.88
C GLY A 477 -21.69 -17.29 27.63
N GLU A 478 -21.46 -18.05 28.69
CA GLU A 478 -21.62 -19.52 28.67
C GLU A 478 -23.11 -19.90 28.75
N THR A 479 -23.38 -21.17 28.41
CA THR A 479 -24.57 -22.02 28.66
C THR A 479 -25.50 -22.32 27.48
N SER A 480 -25.20 -23.40 26.74
CA SER A 480 -26.06 -24.59 26.54
C SER A 480 -25.30 -25.66 25.76
#